data_AF-A0A2V8NWE8-F1
#
_entry.id   AF-A0A2V8NWE8-F1
#
_cell.length_a   1.000
_cell.length_b   1.000
_cell.length_c   1.000
_cell.angle_alpha   90.00
_cell.angle_beta   90.00
_cell.angle_gamma   90.00
#
_symmetry.space_group_name_H-M   'P 1'
#
loop_
_entity.id
_entity.type
_entity.pdbx_description
1 polymer ?
#
loop_
_entity_poly.entity_id
_entity_poly.type
_entity_poly.pdbx_seq_one_letter_code
_entity_poly.pdbx_strand_id
1 'polypeptide(L)'
;MFHISAGRRLKPKTWPNGARVAVGLSFDVDNATADLATGNLISESISRGEYGAVDGVPRILRLLDKHKVPASFFIPAVSHLLHPQMIPSILAGGRHEIGVHGWIHEHLPSVCFVWTFMSPFNAAPVCGFCDTRPARKRWSPTAMALL
;
A
#
# COMPACT_ATOMS: atom_id res chain seq x y z
N MET A 1 -28.58 -12.42 -15.26
CA MET A 1 -27.74 -13.34 -14.46
C MET A 1 -26.36 -12.70 -14.34
N PHE A 2 -26.03 -12.04 -13.23
CA PHE A 2 -24.72 -11.40 -13.05
C PHE A 2 -23.68 -12.48 -12.77
N HIS A 3 -22.65 -12.60 -13.61
CA HIS A 3 -21.51 -13.45 -13.32
C HIS A 3 -20.66 -12.80 -12.23
N ILE A 4 -20.97 -13.11 -10.97
CA ILE A 4 -20.13 -12.78 -9.81
C ILE A 4 -19.04 -13.85 -9.72
N SER A 5 -18.07 -13.79 -10.63
CA SER A 5 -16.88 -14.65 -10.54
C SER A 5 -15.65 -13.79 -10.76
N ALA A 6 -14.61 -14.01 -9.95
CA ALA A 6 -13.33 -13.29 -9.98
C ALA A 6 -12.50 -13.51 -11.28
N GLY A 7 -13.14 -13.94 -12.36
CA GLY A 7 -12.51 -14.26 -13.63
C GLY A 7 -11.67 -15.53 -13.58
N ARG A 8 -10.71 -15.62 -14.51
CA ARG A 8 -9.82 -16.77 -14.65
C ARG A 8 -8.88 -16.88 -13.45
N ARG A 9 -8.81 -18.06 -12.83
CA ARG A 9 -7.85 -18.36 -11.74
C ARG A 9 -6.41 -18.15 -12.24
N LEU A 10 -5.66 -17.28 -11.56
CA LEU A 10 -4.25 -16.99 -11.85
C LEU A 10 -3.26 -17.84 -11.01
N LYS A 11 -3.75 -18.90 -10.36
CA LYS A 11 -2.92 -19.80 -9.56
C LYS A 11 -1.93 -20.54 -10.49
N PRO A 12 -0.62 -20.49 -10.23
CA PRO A 12 0.34 -21.31 -10.98
C PRO A 12 0.11 -22.80 -10.70
N LYS A 13 0.54 -23.67 -11.62
CA LYS A 13 0.41 -25.13 -11.43
C LYS A 13 1.19 -25.59 -10.18
N THR A 14 2.35 -24.99 -9.94
CA THR A 14 3.24 -25.24 -8.79
C THR A 14 3.84 -23.91 -8.35
N TRP A 15 4.07 -23.76 -7.03
CA TRP A 15 4.84 -22.64 -6.51
C TRP A 15 6.35 -22.89 -6.69
N PRO A 16 7.18 -21.83 -6.65
CA PRO A 16 8.64 -21.98 -6.62
C PRO A 16 9.10 -22.98 -5.56
N ASN A 17 10.19 -23.69 -5.84
CA ASN A 17 10.82 -24.65 -4.93
C ASN A 17 9.90 -25.77 -4.42
N GLY A 18 8.82 -26.08 -5.14
CA GLY A 18 7.86 -27.12 -4.76
C GLY A 18 7.00 -26.75 -3.55
N ALA A 19 6.93 -25.48 -3.18
CA ALA A 19 6.15 -25.02 -2.04
C ALA A 19 4.65 -25.34 -2.21
N ARG A 20 3.98 -25.63 -1.08
CA ARG A 20 2.54 -25.94 -1.06
C ARG A 20 1.68 -24.69 -0.96
N VAL A 21 2.20 -23.64 -0.35
CA VAL A 21 1.51 -22.39 -0.04
C VAL A 21 2.48 -21.23 -0.28
N ALA A 22 1.94 -20.10 -0.75
CA ALA A 22 2.62 -18.82 -0.78
C ALA A 22 2.02 -17.95 0.33
N VAL A 23 2.87 -17.29 1.12
CA VAL A 23 2.48 -16.35 2.17
C VAL A 23 3.04 -14.99 1.80
N GLY A 24 2.18 -13.98 1.73
CA GLY A 24 2.58 -12.58 1.57
C GLY A 24 2.42 -11.86 2.90
N LEU A 25 3.48 -11.20 3.37
CA LEU A 25 3.41 -10.29 4.50
C LEU A 25 3.38 -8.85 3.98
N SER A 26 2.35 -8.11 4.37
CA SER A 26 2.15 -6.71 3.99
C SER A 26 1.88 -5.85 5.21
N PHE A 27 2.41 -4.63 5.18
CA PHE A 27 2.24 -3.64 6.24
C PHE A 27 1.79 -2.30 5.65
N ASP A 28 0.68 -1.78 6.16
CA ASP A 28 0.21 -0.43 5.86
C ASP A 28 0.84 0.53 6.87
N VAL A 29 1.59 1.52 6.37
CA VAL A 29 2.37 2.47 7.19
C VAL A 29 1.65 3.81 7.23
N ASP A 30 0.44 3.79 7.78
CA ASP A 30 -0.46 4.95 7.78
C ASP A 30 -0.06 6.02 8.79
N ASN A 31 0.60 5.63 9.88
CA ASN A 31 1.00 6.54 10.95
C ASN A 31 -0.17 7.44 11.38
N ALA A 32 0.03 8.76 11.45
CA ALA A 32 -1.01 9.72 11.82
C ALA A 32 -1.94 10.11 10.66
N THR A 33 -1.75 9.56 9.45
CA THR A 33 -2.41 10.10 8.24
C THR A 33 -3.93 9.93 8.24
N ALA A 34 -4.49 8.91 8.91
CA ALA A 34 -5.94 8.75 9.03
C ALA A 34 -6.58 9.87 9.86
N ASP A 35 -5.94 10.25 10.96
CA ASP A 35 -6.39 11.36 11.81
C ASP A 35 -6.19 12.70 11.11
N LEU A 36 -5.03 12.91 10.49
CA LEU A 36 -4.75 14.12 9.72
C LEU A 36 -5.72 14.30 8.54
N ALA A 37 -6.14 13.22 7.87
CA ALA A 37 -7.11 13.26 6.79
C ALA A 37 -8.49 13.78 7.22
N THR A 38 -8.83 13.60 8.50
CA THR A 38 -10.11 14.07 9.07
C THR A 38 -9.98 15.38 9.85
N GLY A 39 -8.77 15.94 9.96
CA GLY A 39 -8.48 17.11 10.79
C GLY A 39 -8.49 16.81 12.29
N ASN A 40 -8.44 15.54 12.69
CA ASN A 40 -8.34 15.13 14.09
C ASN A 40 -6.90 15.36 14.59
N LEU A 41 -6.74 16.31 15.52
CA LEU A 41 -5.43 16.67 16.10
C LEU A 41 -5.32 16.30 17.59
N ILE A 42 -6.17 15.38 18.05
CA ILE A 42 -6.13 14.86 19.42
C ILE A 42 -4.76 14.22 19.66
N SER A 43 -4.07 14.68 20.71
CA SER A 43 -2.66 14.35 20.96
C SER A 43 -2.42 12.85 21.12
N GLU A 44 -3.35 12.14 21.74
CA GLU A 44 -3.31 10.70 21.94
C GLU A 44 -3.33 9.95 20.60
N SER A 45 -4.11 10.43 19.65
CA SER A 45 -4.26 9.79 18.33
C SER A 45 -3.02 10.04 17.47
N ILE A 46 -2.58 11.30 17.41
CA ILE A 46 -1.36 11.69 16.70
C ILE A 46 -0.14 10.97 17.29
N SER A 47 -0.02 10.89 18.62
CA SER A 47 1.08 10.19 19.29
C SER A 47 1.17 8.72 18.90
N ARG A 48 0.03 8.04 18.70
CA ARG A 48 0.01 6.65 18.22
C ARG A 48 0.55 6.53 16.80
N GLY A 49 0.17 7.47 15.93
CA GLY A 49 0.68 7.55 14.57
C GLY A 49 2.20 7.77 14.53
N GLU A 50 2.69 8.69 15.36
CA GLU A 50 4.12 8.98 15.51
C GLU A 50 4.91 7.77 16.01
N TYR A 51 4.36 7.02 16.97
CA TYR A 51 4.98 5.77 17.43
C TYR A 51 5.16 4.76 16.30
N GLY A 52 4.17 4.66 15.40
CA GLY A 52 4.23 3.79 14.23
C GLY A 52 5.46 4.08 13.36
N ALA A 53 5.71 5.37 13.09
CA ALA A 53 6.82 5.82 12.26
C ALA A 53 8.19 5.67 12.97
N VAL A 54 8.28 6.13 14.21
CA VAL A 54 9.55 6.28 14.93
C VAL A 54 10.04 4.95 15.52
N ASP A 55 9.15 4.16 16.10
CA ASP A 55 9.51 2.94 16.83
C ASP A 55 8.95 1.66 16.19
N GLY A 56 7.75 1.75 15.61
CA GLY A 56 7.02 0.64 15.02
C GLY A 56 7.74 0.05 13.81
N VAL A 57 7.95 0.86 12.77
CA VAL A 57 8.63 0.44 11.53
C VAL A 57 10.03 -0.12 11.81
N PRO A 58 10.91 0.54 12.59
CA PRO A 58 12.23 -0.03 12.89
C PRO A 58 12.18 -1.36 13.67
N ARG A 59 11.16 -1.57 14.51
CA ARG A 59 11.00 -2.86 15.20
C ARG A 59 10.57 -3.98 14.24
N ILE A 60 9.64 -3.69 13.34
CA ILE A 60 9.19 -4.65 12.32
C ILE A 60 10.35 -5.02 11.40
N LEU A 61 11.11 -4.03 10.92
CA LEU A 61 12.28 -4.27 10.07
C LEU A 61 13.32 -5.17 10.75
N ARG A 62 13.63 -4.92 12.03
CA ARG A 62 14.55 -5.80 12.81
C ARG A 62 14.04 -7.24 12.90
N LEU A 63 12.73 -7.44 13.08
CA LEU A 63 12.15 -8.77 13.15
C LEU A 63 12.21 -9.49 11.80
N LEU A 64 11.85 -8.79 10.72
CA LEU A 64 11.91 -9.33 9.37
C LEU A 64 13.35 -9.68 8.97
N ASP A 65 14.32 -8.84 9.32
CA ASP A 65 15.74 -9.10 9.08
C ASP A 65 16.24 -10.31 9.87
N LYS A 66 15.86 -10.44 11.15
CA LYS A 66 16.20 -11.61 11.97
C LYS A 66 15.75 -12.92 11.33
N HIS A 67 14.57 -12.92 10.71
CA HIS A 67 14.00 -14.10 10.07
C HIS A 67 14.31 -14.19 8.57
N LYS A 68 14.98 -13.20 7.98
CA LYS A 68 15.28 -13.08 6.55
C LYS A 68 14.03 -13.18 5.68
N VAL A 69 12.92 -12.60 6.13
CA VAL A 69 11.62 -12.68 5.44
C VAL A 69 11.37 -11.40 4.63
N PRO A 70 11.12 -11.49 3.31
CA PRO A 70 10.71 -10.34 2.52
C PRO A 70 9.27 -9.93 2.87
N ALA A 71 8.97 -8.65 2.71
CA ALA A 71 7.65 -8.09 3.00
C ALA A 71 7.37 -6.86 2.14
N SER A 72 6.09 -6.53 2.03
CA SER A 72 5.56 -5.41 1.24
C SER A 72 5.11 -4.28 2.15
N PHE A 73 5.58 -3.06 1.91
CA PHE A 73 5.19 -1.89 2.68
C PHE A 73 4.37 -0.94 1.82
N PHE A 74 3.15 -0.67 2.23
CA PHE A 74 2.22 0.24 1.57
C PHE A 74 2.22 1.57 2.34
N ILE A 75 2.71 2.63 1.71
CA ILE A 75 2.98 3.91 2.40
C ILE A 75 2.22 5.05 1.71
N PRO A 76 1.37 5.80 2.43
CA PRO A 76 0.79 7.03 1.93
C PRO A 76 1.87 8.09 1.70
N ALA A 77 1.73 8.93 0.67
CA ALA A 77 2.70 9.98 0.37
C ALA A 77 2.93 10.93 1.57
N VAL A 78 1.87 11.35 2.25
CA VAL A 78 1.94 12.23 3.43
C VAL A 78 2.67 11.55 4.59
N SER A 79 2.48 10.24 4.77
CA SER A 79 3.19 9.48 5.82
C SER A 79 4.70 9.55 5.60
N HIS A 80 5.16 9.38 4.35
CA HIS A 80 6.56 9.54 3.99
C HIS A 80 7.05 10.99 4.11
N LEU A 81 6.23 11.99 3.77
CA LEU A 81 6.61 13.40 3.90
C LEU A 81 6.85 13.80 5.36
N LEU A 82 6.05 13.27 6.29
CA LEU A 82 6.23 13.49 7.73
C LEU A 82 7.48 12.77 8.25
N HIS A 83 7.76 11.57 7.74
CA HIS A 83 8.85 10.72 8.17
C HIS A 83 9.72 10.26 6.98
N PRO A 84 10.54 11.16 6.41
CA PRO A 84 11.26 10.91 5.15
C PRO A 84 12.30 9.78 5.26
N GLN A 85 12.73 9.43 6.47
CA GLN A 85 13.70 8.36 6.70
C GLN A 85 13.11 6.94 6.61
N MET A 86 11.78 6.78 6.59
CA MET A 86 11.14 5.46 6.56
C MET A 86 11.46 4.68 5.28
N ILE A 87 11.28 5.30 4.11
CA ILE A 87 11.53 4.65 2.82
C ILE A 87 12.99 4.22 2.68
N PRO A 88 13.99 5.10 2.91
CA PRO A 88 15.40 4.69 2.92
C PRO A 88 15.69 3.53 3.88
N SER A 89 15.10 3.56 5.09
CA SER A 89 15.30 2.50 6.09
C SER A 89 14.73 1.15 5.65
N ILE A 90 13.56 1.14 5.01
CA ILE A 90 12.92 -0.06 4.46
C ILE A 90 13.76 -0.61 3.29
N LEU A 91 14.24 0.26 2.39
CA LEU A 91 15.02 -0.16 1.22
C LEU A 91 16.44 -0.60 1.57
N ALA A 92 17.01 -0.14 2.69
CA ALA A 92 18.36 -0.49 3.10
C ALA A 92 18.61 -2.01 3.20
N GLY A 93 17.58 -2.79 3.55
CA GLY A 93 17.65 -4.25 3.61
C GLY A 93 17.62 -4.97 2.25
N GLY A 94 17.23 -4.28 1.17
CA GLY A 94 17.18 -4.80 -0.20
C GLY A 94 16.17 -5.93 -0.47
N ARG A 95 15.41 -6.36 0.54
CA ARG A 95 14.44 -7.48 0.47
C ARG A 95 12.98 -7.04 0.44
N HIS A 96 12.73 -5.78 0.79
CA HIS A 96 11.37 -5.27 0.96
C HIS A 96 10.91 -4.55 -0.29
N GLU A 97 9.63 -4.73 -0.64
CA GLU A 97 8.99 -3.96 -1.69
C GLU A 97 8.20 -2.79 -1.10
N ILE A 98 8.08 -1.71 -1.87
CA ILE A 98 7.29 -0.54 -1.50
C ILE A 98 6.14 -0.39 -2.50
N GLY A 99 4.92 -0.39 -1.97
CA GLY A 99 3.70 -0.10 -2.70
C GLY A 99 3.17 1.30 -2.38
N VAL A 100 2.47 1.88 -3.34
CA VAL A 100 1.78 3.16 -3.18
C VAL A 100 0.48 2.95 -2.42
N HIS A 101 0.26 3.71 -1.35
CA HIS A 101 -0.95 3.66 -0.53
C HIS A 101 -1.66 5.01 -0.45
N GLY A 102 -1.98 5.58 -1.60
CA GLY A 102 -2.68 6.86 -1.69
C GLY A 102 -1.82 8.08 -1.35
N TRP A 103 -2.46 9.25 -1.30
CA TRP A 103 -1.80 10.50 -0.93
C TRP A 103 -1.77 10.65 0.59
N ILE A 104 -2.93 10.55 1.21
CA ILE A 104 -3.14 10.47 2.67
C ILE A 104 -4.07 9.28 2.94
N HIS A 105 -4.18 8.78 4.18
CA HIS A 105 -5.09 7.67 4.44
C HIS A 105 -6.55 8.14 4.38
N GLU A 106 -7.07 8.19 3.16
CA GLU A 106 -8.33 8.82 2.79
C GLU A 106 -9.54 7.92 3.08
N HIS A 107 -10.67 8.53 3.43
CA HIS A 107 -11.94 7.84 3.33
C HIS A 107 -12.41 7.82 1.87
N LEU A 108 -12.20 6.69 1.18
CA LEU A 108 -12.48 6.52 -0.26
C LEU A 108 -13.92 6.89 -0.71
N PRO A 109 -14.98 6.68 0.09
CA PRO A 109 -16.30 7.19 -0.26
C PRO A 109 -16.39 8.74 -0.29
N SER A 110 -15.57 9.42 0.52
CA SER A 110 -15.57 10.89 0.64
C SER A 110 -14.77 11.58 -0.47
N VAL A 111 -13.69 10.96 -0.95
CA VAL A 111 -12.83 11.58 -1.97
C VAL A 111 -13.52 11.74 -3.33
N CYS A 112 -14.47 10.85 -3.66
CA CYS A 112 -15.26 10.96 -4.89
C CYS A 112 -16.07 12.28 -4.94
N PHE A 113 -16.46 12.80 -3.77
CA PHE A 113 -17.24 14.03 -3.67
C PHE A 113 -16.38 15.30 -3.83
N VAL A 114 -15.17 15.29 -3.27
CA VAL A 114 -14.29 16.49 -3.24
C VAL A 114 -13.57 16.72 -4.57
N TRP A 115 -13.09 15.67 -5.24
CA TRP A 115 -12.39 15.80 -6.52
C TRP A 115 -13.27 16.34 -7.66
N THR A 116 -14.60 16.24 -7.52
CA THR A 116 -15.57 16.82 -8.47
C THR A 116 -15.60 18.36 -8.38
N PHE A 117 -15.21 18.96 -7.25
CA PHE A 117 -15.36 20.40 -7.01
C PHE A 117 -14.07 21.22 -7.20
N MET A 118 -12.89 20.61 -7.14
CA MET A 118 -11.60 21.31 -7.20
C MET A 118 -10.92 21.32 -8.58
N SER A 119 -11.50 20.68 -9.60
CA SER A 119 -10.96 20.71 -10.96
C SER A 119 -11.68 21.77 -11.81
N PRO A 120 -11.00 22.78 -12.38
CA PRO A 120 -11.62 23.77 -13.27
C PRO A 120 -11.90 23.21 -14.67
N PHE A 121 -11.60 21.93 -14.93
CA PHE A 121 -11.89 21.29 -16.21
C PHE A 121 -13.27 20.61 -16.17
N ASN A 122 -14.23 21.27 -16.82
CA ASN A 122 -15.53 20.74 -17.17
C ASN A 122 -15.35 19.53 -18.13
N ALA A 123 -15.13 18.35 -17.58
CA ALA A 123 -15.18 17.09 -18.30
C ALA A 123 -16.02 16.11 -17.46
N ALA A 124 -16.91 15.40 -18.17
CA ALA A 124 -17.91 14.45 -17.71
C ALA A 124 -17.54 13.60 -16.47
N PRO A 125 -18.53 13.07 -15.71
CA PRO A 125 -18.32 12.32 -14.48
C PRO A 125 -17.71 10.96 -14.79
N VAL A 126 -16.41 10.93 -15.02
CA VAL A 126 -15.63 9.72 -15.18
C VAL A 126 -14.46 9.89 -14.23
N CYS A 127 -14.68 9.51 -12.98
CA CYS A 127 -13.58 9.27 -12.05
C CYS A 127 -12.70 8.19 -12.70
N GLY A 128 -11.60 8.61 -13.36
CA GLY A 128 -10.66 7.71 -14.03
C GLY A 128 -9.99 6.69 -13.11
N PHE A 129 -10.19 6.83 -11.80
CA PHE A 129 -9.78 5.88 -10.77
C PHE A 129 -10.74 4.67 -10.65
N CYS A 130 -12.01 4.84 -11.02
CA CYS A 130 -13.07 3.83 -10.86
C CYS A 130 -13.37 3.04 -12.15
N ASP A 131 -12.74 3.39 -13.29
CA ASP A 131 -12.81 2.56 -14.50
C ASP A 131 -11.98 1.28 -14.29
N THR A 132 -12.59 0.30 -13.65
CA THR A 132 -12.08 -1.07 -13.44
C THR A 132 -12.05 -1.86 -14.76
N ARG A 133 -11.64 -1.24 -15.87
CA ARG A 133 -11.16 -2.01 -17.01
C ARG A 133 -9.88 -2.71 -16.58
N PRO A 134 -9.79 -4.05 -16.70
CA PRO A 134 -8.59 -4.77 -16.35
C PRO A 134 -7.49 -4.33 -17.32
N ALA A 135 -6.66 -3.38 -16.86
CA ALA A 135 -5.40 -3.07 -17.50
C ALA A 135 -4.65 -4.40 -17.62
N ARG A 136 -4.42 -4.87 -18.85
CA ARG A 136 -3.54 -6.01 -19.12
C ARG A 136 -2.13 -5.63 -18.67
N LYS A 137 -1.83 -5.74 -17.38
CA LYS A 137 -0.46 -5.68 -16.87
C LYS A 137 0.21 -6.98 -17.29
N ARG A 138 0.98 -6.89 -18.37
CA ARG A 138 1.90 -7.94 -18.80
C ARG A 138 3.04 -7.96 -17.79
N TRP A 139 2.97 -8.86 -16.82
CA TRP A 139 4.08 -9.12 -15.91
C TRP A 139 5.24 -9.69 -16.75
N SER A 140 6.39 -9.04 -16.68
CA SER A 140 7.63 -9.57 -17.24
C SER A 140 7.99 -10.86 -16.50
N PRO A 141 8.31 -11.97 -17.18
CA PRO A 141 8.70 -13.24 -16.54
C PRO A 141 9.93 -13.13 -15.63
N THR A 142 10.73 -12.06 -15.75
CA THR A 142 11.99 -11.91 -15.03
C THR A 142 11.83 -11.67 -13.53
N ALA A 143 10.66 -11.22 -13.05
CA ALA A 143 10.42 -10.97 -11.63
C ALA A 143 10.16 -12.25 -10.80
N MET A 144 9.98 -13.40 -11.45
CA MET A 144 9.62 -14.67 -10.79
C MET A 144 10.82 -15.59 -10.50
N ALA A 145 12.05 -15.08 -10.63
CA ALA A 145 13.28 -15.88 -10.56
C ALA A 145 14.17 -15.60 -9.33
N LEU A 146 13.68 -14.85 -8.33
CA LEU A 146 14.44 -14.55 -7.09
C LEU A 146 13.68 -14.94 -5.80
N LEU A 147 12.92 -16.04 -5.85
CA LEU A 147 12.36 -16.71 -4.67
C LEU A 147 12.70 -18.20 -4.69
#